data_AF-L7ET93-F1
#
_entry.id   AF-L7ET93-F1
#
_cell.length_a   1.000
_cell.length_b   1.000
_cell.length_c   1.000
_cell.angle_alpha   90.00
_cell.angle_beta   90.00
_cell.angle_gamma   90.00
#
_symmetry.space_group_name_H-M   'P 1'
#
loop_
_entity.id
_entity.type
_entity.pdbx_description
1 polymer ?
#
loop_
_entity_poly.entity_id
_entity_poly.type
_entity_poly.pdbx_seq_one_letter_code
_entity_poly.pdbx_strand_id
1 'polypeptide(L)'
;MSLAPAAYTLFQKVMRHDPADADWVGRDRFVLSAGHSSLTLYTQLYLAGFGLELDDLKAFRTWGSKTPGHPEYGHTTGVETTTGPLGQGVANAVGMAMAARYERGLFDPQAP
;
A
#
# COMPACT_ATOMS: atom_id res chain seq x y z
N MET A 1 16.64 -0.55 -3.18
CA MET A 1 17.35 0.76 -3.15
C MET A 1 16.97 1.65 -4.33
N SER A 2 17.01 1.18 -5.58
CA SER A 2 16.73 2.01 -6.78
C SER A 2 15.35 2.68 -6.81
N LEU A 3 14.32 2.05 -6.24
CA LEU A 3 12.96 2.60 -6.21
C LEU A 3 12.72 3.64 -5.09
N ALA A 4 13.72 3.92 -4.24
CA ALA A 4 13.54 4.86 -3.13
C ALA A 4 13.06 6.25 -3.57
N PRO A 5 13.60 6.89 -4.63
CA PRO A 5 13.11 8.19 -5.09
C PRO A 5 11.65 8.15 -5.57
N ALA A 6 11.25 7.09 -6.26
CA ALA A 6 9.89 6.92 -6.75
C ALA A 6 8.92 6.67 -5.58
N ALA A 7 9.25 5.77 -4.66
CA ALA A 7 8.43 5.47 -3.48
C ALA A 7 8.27 6.70 -2.59
N TYR A 8 9.36 7.43 -2.32
CA TYR A 8 9.31 8.69 -1.58
C TYR A 8 8.40 9.72 -2.27
N THR A 9 8.57 9.94 -3.57
CA THR A 9 7.75 10.90 -4.32
C THR A 9 6.28 10.52 -4.27
N LEU A 10 5.95 9.25 -4.45
CA LEU A 10 4.57 8.78 -4.40
C LEU A 10 3.94 9.02 -3.02
N PHE A 11 4.55 8.52 -1.95
CA PHE A 11 3.95 8.60 -0.61
C PHE A 11 3.99 10.01 -0.02
N GLN A 12 5.06 10.77 -0.24
CA GLN A 12 5.27 12.04 0.46
C GLN A 12 4.79 13.27 -0.32
N LYS A 13 4.50 13.11 -1.62
CA LYS A 13 4.22 14.26 -2.51
C LYS A 13 3.04 14.08 -3.46
N VAL A 14 2.70 12.86 -3.88
CA VAL A 14 1.72 12.65 -4.96
C VAL A 14 0.42 12.02 -4.47
N MET A 15 0.50 10.89 -3.78
CA MET A 15 -0.69 10.15 -3.37
C MET A 15 -1.47 10.92 -2.31
N ARG A 16 -2.78 10.87 -2.41
CA ARG A 16 -3.70 11.36 -1.40
C ARG A 16 -4.07 10.21 -0.46
N HIS A 17 -3.59 10.26 0.77
CA HIS A 17 -3.87 9.26 1.81
C HIS A 17 -3.80 9.92 3.19
N ASP A 18 -4.36 9.24 4.19
CA ASP A 18 -4.28 9.64 5.58
C ASP A 18 -3.66 8.48 6.41
N PRO A 19 -2.41 8.64 6.89
CA PRO A 19 -1.76 7.62 7.73
C PRO A 19 -2.48 7.37 9.06
N ALA A 20 -3.27 8.33 9.55
CA ALA A 20 -4.07 8.17 10.77
C ALA A 20 -5.42 7.46 10.51
N ASP A 21 -5.85 7.38 9.24
CA ASP A 21 -7.05 6.65 8.79
C ASP A 21 -6.75 5.90 7.49
N ALA A 22 -6.07 4.75 7.63
CA ALA A 22 -5.72 3.90 6.50
C ALA A 22 -6.95 3.31 5.77
N ASP A 23 -8.12 3.33 6.41
CA ASP A 23 -9.37 2.83 5.85
C ASP A 23 -10.18 3.92 5.12
N TRP A 24 -9.71 5.17 5.11
CA TRP A 24 -10.36 6.28 4.43
C TRP A 24 -10.75 5.90 2.99
N VAL A 25 -12.05 5.95 2.70
CA VAL A 25 -12.63 5.52 1.42
C VAL A 25 -12.13 6.33 0.22
N GLY A 26 -11.77 7.60 0.44
CA GLY A 26 -11.33 8.54 -0.59
C GLY A 26 -9.83 8.50 -0.90
N ARG A 27 -9.06 7.60 -0.26
CA ARG A 27 -7.61 7.48 -0.46
C ARG A 27 -7.23 6.95 -1.84
N ASP A 28 -6.04 7.29 -2.31
CA ASP A 28 -5.39 6.57 -3.40
C ASP A 28 -4.92 5.20 -2.91
N ARG A 29 -4.98 4.18 -3.78
CA ARG A 29 -4.59 2.81 -3.43
C ARG A 29 -3.21 2.51 -4.00
N PHE A 30 -2.26 2.11 -3.14
CA PHE A 30 -0.92 1.71 -3.55
C PHE A 30 -0.79 0.17 -3.53
N VAL A 31 -0.36 -0.41 -4.66
CA VAL A 31 -0.13 -1.85 -4.78
C VAL A 31 1.31 -2.14 -5.21
N LEU A 32 2.10 -2.74 -4.31
CA LEU A 32 3.44 -3.23 -4.65
C LEU A 32 3.36 -4.62 -5.29
N SER A 33 3.16 -4.67 -6.61
CA SER A 33 3.10 -5.93 -7.37
C SER A 33 4.40 -6.75 -7.28
N ALA A 34 5.55 -6.07 -7.27
CA ALA A 34 6.86 -6.66 -7.00
C ALA A 34 7.04 -6.90 -5.48
N GLY A 35 6.21 -7.77 -4.90
CA GLY A 35 6.12 -7.97 -3.45
C GLY A 35 7.43 -8.39 -2.76
N HIS A 36 8.40 -8.94 -3.51
CA HIS A 36 9.73 -9.25 -2.99
C HIS A 36 10.49 -8.00 -2.52
N SER A 37 10.10 -6.81 -3.01
CA SER A 37 10.64 -5.51 -2.58
C SER A 37 9.86 -4.91 -1.40
N SER A 38 9.33 -5.74 -0.50
CA SER A 38 8.45 -5.34 0.62
C SER A 38 9.00 -4.21 1.50
N LEU A 39 10.31 -4.16 1.73
CA LEU A 39 10.95 -3.04 2.44
C LEU A 39 10.72 -1.68 1.75
N THR A 40 10.56 -1.64 0.43
CA THR A 40 10.18 -0.40 -0.28
C THR A 40 8.84 0.13 0.23
N LEU A 41 7.86 -0.74 0.53
CA LEU A 41 6.58 -0.34 1.09
C LEU A 41 6.69 -0.06 2.59
N TYR A 42 7.24 -0.98 3.38
CA TYR A 42 7.30 -0.84 4.85
C TYR A 42 8.05 0.41 5.30
N THR A 43 9.12 0.79 4.59
CA THR A 43 9.83 2.04 4.89
C THR A 43 8.97 3.27 4.64
N GLN A 44 8.14 3.28 3.59
CA GLN A 44 7.21 4.40 3.37
C GLN A 44 6.08 4.42 4.40
N LEU A 45 5.57 3.26 4.81
CA LEU A 45 4.55 3.16 5.85
C LEU A 45 5.07 3.69 7.20
N TYR A 46 6.31 3.34 7.57
CA TYR A 46 7.00 3.91 8.73
C TYR A 46 7.18 5.43 8.59
N LEU A 47 7.76 5.91 7.48
CA LEU A 47 8.07 7.33 7.29
C LEU A 47 6.83 8.22 7.15
N ALA A 48 5.72 7.69 6.62
CA ALA A 48 4.46 8.40 6.52
C ALA A 48 3.62 8.32 7.81
N GLY A 49 3.96 7.44 8.77
CA GLY A 49 3.26 7.35 10.05
C GLY A 49 2.03 6.45 10.05
N PHE A 50 2.01 5.38 9.24
CA PHE A 50 0.93 4.38 9.21
C PHE A 50 0.93 3.41 10.42
N GLY A 51 1.71 3.71 11.47
CA GLY A 51 1.79 2.92 12.69
C GLY A 51 2.79 1.75 12.68
N LEU A 52 3.58 1.60 11.62
CA LEU A 52 4.83 0.83 11.72
C LEU A 52 5.86 1.66 12.48
N GLU A 53 6.58 1.02 13.38
CA GLU A 53 7.66 1.62 14.16
C GLU A 53 9.03 1.07 13.73
N LEU A 54 10.11 1.70 14.22
CA LEU A 54 11.47 1.26 13.90
C LEU A 54 11.73 -0.19 14.32
N ASP A 55 11.14 -0.64 15.43
CA ASP A 55 11.30 -2.02 15.90
C ASP A 55 10.59 -3.04 14.99
N ASP A 56 9.48 -2.66 14.35
CA ASP A 56 8.85 -3.49 13.33
C ASP A 56 9.77 -3.69 12.12
N LEU A 57 10.52 -2.65 11.71
CA LEU A 57 11.50 -2.77 10.63
C LEU A 57 12.70 -3.65 11.02
N LYS A 58 13.15 -3.59 12.28
CA LYS A 58 14.21 -4.49 12.80
C LYS A 58 13.76 -5.95 12.84
N ALA A 59 12.46 -6.19 13.04
CA ALA A 59 11.85 -7.51 13.06
C ALA A 59 11.49 -8.05 11.66
N PHE A 60 12.06 -7.50 10.58
CA PHE A 60 11.79 -7.96 9.22
C PHE A 60 11.97 -9.47 9.07
N ARG A 61 10.95 -10.15 8.54
CA ARG A 61 10.94 -11.60 8.30
C ARG A 61 11.17 -12.47 9.54
N THR A 62 10.86 -11.97 10.73
CA THR A 62 10.83 -12.79 11.95
C THR A 62 9.41 -13.21 12.28
N TRP A 63 9.28 -14.25 13.11
CA TRP A 63 7.99 -14.79 13.51
C TRP A 63 7.11 -13.73 14.18
N GLY A 64 5.86 -13.60 13.71
CA GLY A 64 4.87 -12.69 14.28
C GLY A 64 5.11 -11.20 14.03
N SER A 65 6.14 -10.82 13.27
CA SER A 65 6.40 -9.41 12.97
C SER A 65 5.37 -8.84 12.01
N LYS A 66 5.12 -7.53 12.09
CA LYS A 66 4.27 -6.79 11.13
C LYS A 66 4.94 -6.57 9.78
N THR A 67 6.15 -7.09 9.57
CA THR A 67 6.95 -6.89 8.35
C THR A 67 7.36 -8.25 7.75
N PRO A 68 6.37 -9.06 7.30
CA PRO A 68 6.64 -10.34 6.66
C PRO A 68 7.40 -10.16 5.35
N GLY A 69 7.90 -11.28 4.80
CA GLY A 69 8.81 -11.24 3.66
C GLY A 69 8.21 -10.65 2.38
N HIS A 70 6.89 -10.74 2.24
CA HIS A 70 6.08 -10.09 1.22
C HIS A 70 4.92 -9.34 1.92
N PRO A 71 4.33 -8.29 1.31
CA PRO A 71 3.21 -7.58 1.93
C PRO A 71 2.01 -8.51 2.10
N GLU A 72 1.37 -8.46 3.28
CA GLU A 72 0.21 -9.27 3.62
C GLU A 72 -0.95 -8.37 4.07
N TYR A 73 -2.08 -8.45 3.35
CA TYR A 73 -3.30 -7.70 3.67
C TYR A 73 -3.88 -8.13 5.02
N GLY A 74 -4.35 -7.17 5.80
CA GLY A 74 -4.89 -7.39 7.14
C GLY A 74 -3.83 -7.63 8.22
N HIS A 75 -2.57 -7.85 7.85
CA HIS A 75 -1.46 -8.06 8.79
C HIS A 75 -0.68 -6.77 9.06
N THR A 76 -0.46 -5.96 8.02
CA THR A 76 0.25 -4.67 8.11
C THR A 76 -0.67 -3.54 7.66
N THR A 77 -0.91 -2.55 8.52
CA THR A 77 -1.71 -1.35 8.18
C THR A 77 -1.14 -0.65 6.95
N GLY A 78 -2.01 -0.28 6.00
CA GLY A 78 -1.63 0.37 4.73
C GLY A 78 -1.20 -0.60 3.61
N VAL A 79 -1.24 -1.92 3.83
CA VAL A 79 -1.09 -2.92 2.75
C VAL A 79 -2.45 -3.22 2.13
N GLU A 80 -2.68 -2.76 0.90
CA GLU A 80 -3.97 -2.89 0.21
C GLU A 80 -4.30 -4.32 -0.27
N THR A 81 -3.28 -5.14 -0.54
CA THR A 81 -3.45 -6.53 -1.00
C THR A 81 -2.19 -7.33 -0.70
N THR A 82 -2.36 -8.62 -0.41
CA THR A 82 -1.24 -9.57 -0.35
C THR A 82 -0.61 -9.72 -1.73
N THR A 83 0.72 -9.58 -1.82
CA THR A 83 1.50 -9.82 -3.05
C THR A 83 2.69 -10.72 -2.76
N GLY A 84 3.49 -11.03 -3.78
CA GLY A 84 4.61 -11.97 -3.70
C GLY A 84 4.68 -12.84 -4.94
N PRO A 85 3.61 -13.60 -5.26
CA PRO A 85 3.45 -14.23 -6.57
C PRO A 85 3.39 -13.14 -7.66
N LEU A 86 4.41 -13.11 -8.51
CA LEU A 86 4.56 -12.06 -9.53
C LEU A 86 3.33 -12.02 -10.46
N GLY A 87 2.90 -10.80 -10.79
CA GLY A 87 1.74 -10.54 -11.65
C GLY A 87 0.42 -10.37 -10.90
N GLN A 88 0.27 -10.91 -9.69
CA GLN A 88 -1.00 -10.83 -8.95
C GLN A 88 -1.34 -9.39 -8.54
N GLY A 89 -0.37 -8.64 -8.00
CA GLY A 89 -0.64 -7.28 -7.53
C GLY A 89 -1.09 -6.33 -8.65
N VAL A 90 -0.52 -6.43 -9.86
CA VAL A 90 -0.94 -5.59 -10.98
C VAL A 90 -2.36 -5.98 -11.46
N ALA A 91 -2.71 -7.26 -11.45
CA ALA A 91 -4.09 -7.69 -11.72
C ALA A 91 -5.08 -7.17 -10.66
N ASN A 92 -4.69 -7.19 -9.38
CA ASN A 92 -5.51 -6.64 -8.29
C ASN A 92 -5.70 -5.12 -8.45
N ALA A 93 -4.65 -4.38 -8.82
CA ALA A 93 -4.74 -2.95 -9.09
C ALA A 93 -5.71 -2.62 -10.25
N VAL A 94 -5.75 -3.46 -11.29
CA VAL A 94 -6.77 -3.35 -12.37
C VAL A 94 -8.17 -3.51 -11.79
N GLY A 95 -8.39 -4.50 -10.93
CA GLY A 95 -9.67 -4.69 -10.23
C GLY A 95 -10.07 -3.48 -9.38
N MET A 96 -9.13 -2.93 -8.59
CA MET A 96 -9.35 -1.73 -7.78
C MET A 96 -9.73 -0.52 -8.63
N ALA A 97 -9.08 -0.32 -9.78
CA ALA A 97 -9.42 0.76 -10.71
C ALA A 97 -10.81 0.57 -11.35
N MET A 98 -11.17 -0.67 -11.71
CA MET A 98 -12.53 -0.99 -12.19
C MET A 98 -13.59 -0.71 -11.12
N ALA A 99 -13.32 -1.09 -9.87
CA ALA A 99 -14.21 -0.84 -8.73
C ALA A 99 -14.41 0.66 -8.52
N ALA A 100 -13.34 1.46 -8.45
CA ALA A 100 -13.44 2.91 -8.28
C ALA A 100 -14.29 3.58 -9.39
N ARG A 101 -14.15 3.14 -10.65
CA ARG A 101 -14.98 3.64 -11.75
C ARG A 101 -16.45 3.25 -11.60
N TYR A 102 -16.70 2.02 -11.18
CA TYR A 102 -18.06 1.50 -10.98
C TYR A 102 -18.75 2.22 -9.81
N GLU A 103 -18.06 2.39 -8.68
CA GLU A 103 -18.54 3.11 -7.50
C GLU A 103 -18.86 4.58 -7.83
N ARG A 104 -18.01 5.28 -8.59
CA ARG A 104 -18.34 6.62 -9.08
C ARG A 104 -19.63 6.62 -9.90
N GLY A 105 -19.81 5.64 -10.77
CA GLY A 105 -21.05 5.51 -11.56
C GLY A 105 -22.31 5.32 -10.71
N LEU A 106 -22.19 4.70 -9.54
CA LEU A 106 -23.30 4.47 -8.61
C LEU A 106 -23.59 5.67 -7.71
N PHE A 107 -22.55 6.34 -7.22
CA PHE A 107 -22.69 7.32 -6.14
C PHE A 107 -22.53 8.77 -6.59
N ASP A 108 -21.70 9.05 -7.60
CA ASP A 108 -21.41 10.40 -8.07
C ASP A 108 -21.09 10.43 -9.59
N PRO A 109 -22.03 10.01 -10.45
CA PRO A 109 -21.78 9.86 -11.89
C PRO A 109 -21.59 11.19 -12.62
N GLN A 110 -21.99 12.31 -12.02
CA GLN A 110 -21.95 13.65 -12.62
C GLN A 110 -20.87 14.55 -12.01
N ALA A 111 -20.08 14.05 -11.05
CA ALA A 111 -18.85 14.74 -10.65
C ALA A 111 -18.02 15.10 -11.89
N PRO A 112 -17.38 16.28 -11.93
CA PRO A 112 -16.53 16.68 -13.03
C PRO A 112 -15.31 15.75 -13.24
#